data_AF-A0A8I0H1K4-F1
#
_entry.id   AF-A0A8I0H1K4-F1
#
_cell.length_a   1.000
_cell.length_b   1.000
_cell.length_c   1.000
_cell.angle_alpha   90.00
_cell.angle_beta   90.00
_cell.angle_gamma   90.00
#
_symmetry.space_group_name_H-M   'P 1'
#
loop_
_entity.id
_entity.type
_entity.pdbx_description
1 polymer ?
#
loop_
_entity_poly.entity_id
_entity_poly.type
_entity_poly.pdbx_seq_one_letter_code
_entity_poly.pdbx_strand_id
1 'polypeptide(L)'
;MTDAHPKLTRIRAQIANLAGEVAELRDGVRPESEALAAVDRHIDSMAASVRINPFAFAHVGGGGDPVSAYPADSHRYACKFFPDVIRARLYEEVKSIYLGGLTVADDEAQGRLEERLLELERQEEQYIRQAAAEGKSIPRRADANPAVLLAD
;
A
#
# COMPACT_ATOMS: atom_id res chain seq x y z
N MET A 1 -24.36 -33.72 -10.16
CA MET A 1 -23.36 -33.81 -11.24
C MET A 1 -22.96 -32.39 -11.59
N THR A 2 -21.76 -31.98 -11.20
CA THR A 2 -21.20 -30.66 -11.51
C THR A 2 -20.95 -30.60 -13.01
N ASP A 3 -21.85 -29.95 -13.75
CA ASP A 3 -21.56 -29.48 -15.11
C ASP A 3 -20.43 -28.47 -15.02
N ALA A 4 -19.19 -28.98 -15.08
CA ALA A 4 -17.99 -28.18 -15.16
C ALA A 4 -17.95 -27.57 -16.56
N HIS A 5 -18.74 -26.51 -16.78
CA HIS A 5 -18.78 -25.80 -18.04
C HIS A 5 -17.35 -25.33 -18.34
N PRO A 6 -16.70 -25.81 -19.42
CA PRO A 6 -15.27 -25.60 -19.65
C PRO A 6 -14.90 -24.11 -19.73
N LYS A 7 -15.86 -23.28 -20.14
CA LYS A 7 -15.74 -21.81 -20.14
C LYS A 7 -15.62 -21.23 -18.73
N LEU A 8 -16.45 -21.69 -17.78
CA LEU A 8 -16.41 -21.24 -16.39
C LEU A 8 -15.13 -21.70 -15.69
N THR A 9 -14.72 -22.95 -15.91
CA THR A 9 -13.44 -23.48 -15.39
C THR A 9 -12.26 -22.64 -15.87
N ARG A 10 -12.26 -22.24 -17.15
CA ARG A 10 -11.22 -21.37 -17.72
C ARG A 10 -11.22 -19.98 -17.08
N ILE A 11 -12.39 -19.35 -16.90
CA ILE A 11 -12.52 -18.05 -16.25
C ILE A 11 -11.98 -18.12 -14.82
N ARG A 12 -12.36 -19.14 -14.05
CA ARG A 12 -11.87 -19.35 -12.67
C ARG A 12 -10.36 -19.52 -12.59
N ALA A 13 -9.78 -20.28 -13.51
CA ALA A 13 -8.32 -20.44 -13.58
C ALA A 13 -7.63 -19.10 -13.90
N GLN A 14 -8.20 -18.30 -14.80
CA GLN A 14 -7.67 -16.96 -15.11
C GLN A 14 -7.78 -16.02 -13.92
N ILE A 15 -8.90 -16.03 -13.18
CA ILE A 15 -9.07 -15.23 -11.97
C ILE A 15 -8.04 -15.65 -10.90
N ALA A 16 -7.86 -16.95 -10.66
CA ALA A 16 -6.89 -17.43 -9.67
C ALA A 16 -5.45 -17.00 -10.01
N ASN A 17 -5.05 -17.09 -11.29
CA ASN A 17 -3.73 -16.65 -11.73
C ASN A 17 -3.55 -15.13 -11.57
N LEU A 18 -4.50 -14.33 -12.05
CA LEU A 18 -4.43 -12.86 -11.92
C LEU A 18 -4.47 -12.40 -10.46
N ALA A 19 -5.25 -13.05 -9.60
CA ALA A 19 -5.26 -12.76 -8.17
C ALA A 19 -3.91 -13.07 -7.51
N GLY A 20 -3.22 -14.13 -7.95
CA GLY A 20 -1.85 -14.44 -7.54
C GLY A 20 -0.87 -13.37 -7.98
N GLU A 21 -0.90 -12.97 -9.26
CA GLU A 21 -0.03 -11.92 -9.80
C GLU A 21 -0.24 -10.56 -9.09
N VAL A 22 -1.50 -10.18 -8.81
CA VAL A 22 -1.82 -8.97 -8.06
C VAL A 22 -1.33 -9.07 -6.61
N ALA A 23 -1.46 -10.21 -5.96
CA ALA A 23 -0.96 -10.40 -4.60
C ALA A 23 0.57 -10.29 -4.53
N GLU A 24 1.27 -10.90 -5.49
CA GLU A 24 2.74 -10.79 -5.60
C GLU A 24 3.20 -9.35 -5.85
N LEU A 25 2.46 -8.57 -6.66
CA LEU A 25 2.74 -7.15 -6.87
C LEU A 25 2.42 -6.29 -5.65
N ARG A 26 1.36 -6.61 -4.90
CA ARG A 26 0.95 -5.89 -3.70
C ARG A 26 1.92 -6.09 -2.53
N ASP A 27 2.55 -7.25 -2.45
CA ASP A 27 3.69 -7.51 -1.55
C ASP A 27 5.00 -6.89 -2.08
N GLY A 28 4.96 -6.30 -3.28
CA GLY A 28 6.04 -5.56 -3.89
C GLY A 28 6.30 -4.20 -3.27
N VAL A 29 7.33 -3.53 -3.77
CA VAL A 29 7.78 -2.26 -3.23
C VAL A 29 7.10 -1.10 -3.92
N ARG A 30 6.61 -0.16 -3.10
CA ARG A 30 5.95 1.08 -3.52
C ARG A 30 6.77 1.82 -4.59
N PRO A 31 6.16 2.71 -5.38
CA PRO A 31 6.91 3.55 -6.30
C PRO A 31 7.99 4.37 -5.58
N GLU A 32 9.12 4.62 -6.27
CA GLU A 32 10.24 5.41 -5.73
C GLU A 32 9.77 6.77 -5.23
N SER A 33 8.94 7.47 -6.01
CA SER A 33 8.39 8.78 -5.66
C SER A 33 7.58 8.74 -4.35
N GLU A 34 6.79 7.68 -4.14
CA GLU A 34 6.00 7.51 -2.92
C GLU A 34 6.89 7.13 -1.72
N ALA A 35 7.94 6.33 -1.93
CA ALA A 35 8.93 6.04 -0.90
C ALA A 35 9.66 7.30 -0.43
N LEU A 36 10.08 8.16 -1.36
CA LEU A 36 10.70 9.44 -1.03
C LEU A 36 9.72 10.36 -0.29
N ALA A 37 8.46 10.44 -0.75
CA ALA A 37 7.43 11.19 -0.03
C ALA A 37 7.11 10.62 1.37
N ALA A 38 7.26 9.31 1.57
CA ALA A 38 7.13 8.69 2.89
C ALA A 38 8.28 9.07 3.83
N VAL A 39 9.51 9.20 3.31
CA VAL A 39 10.65 9.72 4.07
C VAL A 39 10.38 11.15 4.53
N ASP A 40 9.88 12.02 3.65
CA ASP A 40 9.54 13.40 4.00
C ASP A 40 8.50 13.45 5.14
N ARG A 41 7.39 12.70 4.98
CA ARG A 41 6.35 12.61 6.02
C ARG A 41 6.89 12.10 7.35
N HIS A 42 7.82 11.16 7.32
CA HIS A 42 8.44 10.62 8.52
C HIS A 42 9.27 11.69 9.25
N ILE A 43 10.15 12.39 8.52
CA ILE A 43 11.00 13.45 9.07
C ILE A 43 10.13 14.55 9.69
N ASP A 44 9.08 15.00 8.99
CA ASP A 44 8.18 16.03 9.48
C ASP A 44 7.44 15.60 10.75
N SER A 45 6.94 14.37 10.79
CA SER A 45 6.28 13.79 11.97
C SER A 45 7.21 13.71 13.17
N MET A 46 8.45 13.24 12.98
CA MET A 46 9.45 13.16 14.04
C MET A 46 9.86 14.55 14.53
N ALA A 47 10.08 15.51 13.63
CA ALA A 47 10.42 16.89 13.95
C ALA A 47 9.28 17.62 14.70
N ALA A 48 8.03 17.36 14.33
CA ALA A 48 6.86 17.95 15.00
C ALA A 48 6.72 17.50 16.46
N SER A 49 7.20 16.29 16.78
CA SER A 49 7.17 15.76 18.14
C SER A 49 8.16 16.44 19.10
N VAL A 50 9.18 17.13 18.57
CA VAL A 50 10.17 17.85 19.38
C VAL A 50 9.67 19.25 19.73
N ARG A 51 9.48 19.51 21.03
CA ARG A 51 9.13 20.83 21.56
C ARG A 51 10.34 21.51 22.16
N ILE A 52 10.66 22.69 21.64
CA ILE A 52 11.70 23.58 22.17
C ILE A 52 11.02 24.55 23.13
N ASN A 53 11.58 24.71 24.33
CA ASN A 53 11.08 25.61 25.35
C ASN A 53 11.95 26.88 25.40
N PRO A 54 11.59 27.96 24.68
CA PRO A 54 12.39 29.18 24.65
C PRO A 54 12.44 29.89 26.02
N PHE A 55 11.49 29.61 26.92
CA PHE A 55 11.47 30.20 28.27
C PHE A 55 12.67 29.78 29.12
N ALA A 56 13.35 28.68 28.79
CA ALA A 56 14.59 28.26 29.45
C ALA A 56 15.71 29.31 29.33
N PHE A 57 15.68 30.17 28.31
CA PHE A 57 16.70 31.20 28.08
C PHE A 57 16.25 32.61 28.46
N ALA A 58 14.96 32.80 28.75
CA ALA A 58 14.34 34.12 28.88
C ALA A 58 14.14 34.60 30.32
N HIS A 59 14.33 33.74 31.33
CA HIS A 59 14.06 34.09 32.74
C HIS A 59 15.27 33.88 33.66
N VAL A 60 15.52 34.89 34.50
CA VAL A 60 16.68 34.98 35.41
C VAL A 60 16.70 33.88 36.50
N GLY A 61 15.56 33.23 36.76
CA GLY A 61 15.44 32.07 37.68
C GLY A 61 15.25 30.72 36.99
N GLY A 62 15.40 30.63 35.66
CA GLY A 62 14.99 29.49 34.85
C GLY A 62 16.10 28.45 34.65
N GLY A 63 16.19 27.47 35.53
CA GLY A 63 17.00 26.25 35.34
C GLY A 63 16.21 25.11 34.68
N GLY A 64 15.45 25.40 33.62
CA GLY A 64 14.67 24.38 32.89
C GLY A 64 15.43 23.85 31.69
N ASP A 65 15.23 22.57 31.34
CA ASP A 65 15.77 22.01 30.10
C ASP A 65 15.19 22.76 28.89
N PRO A 66 16.03 23.33 28.00
CA PRO A 66 15.58 24.07 26.82
C PRO A 66 14.83 23.22 25.81
N VAL A 67 14.83 21.90 25.97
CA VAL A 67 14.10 20.97 25.13
C VAL A 67 13.24 20.07 26.01
N SER A 68 12.04 19.69 25.56
CA SER A 68 11.20 18.79 26.36
C SER A 68 12.00 17.53 26.66
N ALA A 69 12.07 17.16 27.95
CA ALA A 69 12.82 16.04 28.49
C ALA A 69 13.07 14.95 27.45
N TYR A 70 14.35 14.73 27.12
CA TYR A 70 14.86 13.73 26.17
C TYR A 70 13.75 12.87 25.54
N PRO A 71 13.28 13.16 24.31
CA PRO A 71 12.60 12.15 23.53
C PRO A 71 13.47 10.89 23.63
N ALA A 72 12.85 9.73 23.81
CA ALA A 72 13.58 8.48 23.99
C ALA A 72 14.54 8.14 22.83
N ASP A 73 14.51 8.92 21.76
CA ASP A 73 15.20 8.70 20.50
C ASP A 73 15.87 9.99 20.00
N SER A 74 17.20 9.95 19.87
CA SER A 74 18.03 11.03 19.33
C SER A 74 17.73 11.33 17.86
N HIS A 75 17.14 10.38 17.12
CA HIS A 75 16.72 10.58 15.74
C HIS A 75 15.72 11.71 15.59
N ARG A 76 14.81 11.89 16.55
CA ARG A 76 13.79 12.96 16.52
C ARG A 76 14.43 14.35 16.51
N TYR A 77 15.51 14.52 17.26
CA TYR A 77 16.28 15.76 17.25
C TYR A 77 17.01 15.98 15.93
N ALA A 78 17.58 14.92 15.36
CA ALA A 78 18.20 15.00 14.05
C ALA A 78 17.18 15.44 12.98
N CYS A 79 15.97 14.90 12.99
CA CYS A 79 14.88 15.36 12.11
C CYS A 79 14.47 16.81 12.36
N LYS A 80 14.50 17.29 13.60
CA LYS A 80 14.13 18.68 13.94
C LYS A 80 15.19 19.71 13.52
N PHE A 81 16.45 19.43 13.78
CA PHE A 81 17.54 20.40 13.62
C PHE A 81 18.31 20.25 12.30
N PHE A 82 18.33 19.05 11.74
CA PHE A 82 19.07 18.72 10.50
C PHE A 82 18.19 17.98 9.48
N PRO A 83 16.97 18.45 9.17
CA PRO A 83 16.04 17.73 8.30
C PRO A 83 16.63 17.47 6.91
N ASP A 84 17.36 18.43 6.34
CA ASP A 84 17.92 18.31 4.99
C ASP A 84 19.01 17.24 4.89
N VAL A 85 19.86 17.14 5.93
CA VAL A 85 20.94 16.14 5.99
C VAL A 85 20.34 14.74 6.11
N ILE A 86 19.35 14.56 6.98
CA ILE A 86 18.66 13.28 7.16
C ILE A 86 17.89 12.90 5.89
N ARG A 87 17.18 13.86 5.27
CA ARG A 87 16.47 13.65 4.01
C ARG A 87 17.42 13.21 2.91
N ALA A 88 18.51 13.93 2.69
CA ALA A 88 19.51 13.59 1.67
C ALA A 88 20.05 12.17 1.86
N ARG A 89 20.42 11.82 3.10
CA ARG A 89 20.95 10.48 3.38
C ARG A 89 19.91 9.38 3.16
N LEU A 90 18.70 9.55 3.67
CA LEU A 90 17.63 8.57 3.48
C LEU A 90 17.23 8.45 2.00
N TYR A 91 17.25 9.56 1.25
CA TYR A 91 16.97 9.55 -0.18
C TYR A 91 18.01 8.74 -0.95
N GLU A 92 19.29 8.88 -0.64
CA GLU A 92 20.35 8.06 -1.25
C GLU A 92 20.14 6.57 -0.98
N GLU A 93 19.87 6.20 0.28
CA GLU A 93 19.63 4.82 0.69
C GLU A 93 18.40 4.24 -0.02
N VAL A 94 17.29 4.97 -0.04
CA VAL A 94 16.06 4.58 -0.74
C VAL A 94 16.33 4.40 -2.22
N LYS A 95 16.99 5.36 -2.89
CA LYS A 95 17.34 5.27 -4.30
C LYS A 95 18.24 4.07 -4.61
N SER A 96 19.19 3.76 -3.73
CA SER A 96 20.07 2.60 -3.90
C SER A 96 19.31 1.28 -3.93
N ILE A 97 18.22 1.17 -3.15
CA ILE A 97 17.35 -0.01 -3.13
C ILE A 97 16.65 -0.19 -4.49
N TYR A 98 16.13 0.90 -5.08
CA TYR A 98 15.49 0.85 -6.41
C TYR A 98 16.50 0.57 -7.53
N LEU A 99 17.69 1.16 -7.46
CA LEU A 99 18.78 0.87 -8.42
C LEU A 99 19.27 -0.60 -8.33
N GLY A 100 19.12 -1.24 -7.16
CA GLY A 100 19.47 -2.63 -6.91
C GLY A 100 18.56 -3.67 -7.58
N GLY A 101 17.59 -3.25 -8.39
CA GLY A 101 16.72 -4.15 -9.15
C GLY A 101 15.46 -4.60 -8.41
N LEU A 102 15.02 -3.84 -7.40
CA LEU A 102 13.67 -4.01 -6.90
C LEU A 102 12.67 -3.69 -8.01
N THR A 103 11.84 -4.66 -8.37
CA THR A 103 10.70 -4.46 -9.26
C THR A 103 9.76 -3.47 -8.58
N VAL A 104 9.75 -2.24 -9.09
CA VAL A 104 8.73 -1.24 -8.78
C VAL A 104 7.39 -1.91 -9.07
N ALA A 105 6.49 -1.96 -8.08
CA ALA A 105 5.09 -2.15 -8.39
C ALA A 105 4.69 -0.96 -9.27
N ASP A 106 4.62 -1.19 -10.59
CA ASP A 106 4.10 -0.19 -11.51
C ASP A 106 2.62 -0.06 -11.20
N ASP A 107 2.24 0.95 -10.43
CA ASP A 107 0.86 1.21 -10.00
C ASP A 107 -0.10 1.20 -11.20
N GLU A 108 0.34 1.60 -12.39
CA GLU A 108 -0.46 1.48 -13.61
C GLU A 108 -0.62 0.03 -14.06
N ALA A 109 0.45 -0.77 -14.01
CA ALA A 109 0.38 -2.19 -14.34
C ALA A 109 -0.48 -2.95 -13.32
N GLN A 110 -0.33 -2.66 -12.03
CA GLN A 110 -1.16 -3.23 -10.97
C GLN A 110 -2.62 -2.81 -11.17
N GLY A 111 -2.90 -1.52 -11.42
CA GLY A 111 -4.25 -1.04 -11.70
C GLY A 111 -4.88 -1.73 -12.91
N ARG A 112 -4.13 -1.93 -13.99
CA ARG A 112 -4.60 -2.68 -15.18
C ARG A 112 -4.90 -4.14 -14.86
N LEU A 113 -4.09 -4.78 -14.01
CA LEU A 113 -4.31 -6.16 -13.58
C LEU A 113 -5.52 -6.29 -12.66
N GLU A 114 -5.71 -5.35 -11.73
CA GLU A 114 -6.88 -5.28 -10.84
C GLU A 114 -8.18 -5.00 -11.62
N GLU A 115 -8.16 -4.08 -12.58
CA GLU A 115 -9.28 -3.85 -13.50
C GLU A 115 -9.61 -5.11 -14.30
N ARG A 116 -8.58 -5.81 -14.79
CA ARG A 116 -8.76 -7.05 -15.55
C ARG A 116 -9.33 -8.17 -14.68
N LEU A 117 -8.90 -8.26 -13.43
CA LEU A 117 -9.42 -9.20 -12.44
C LEU A 117 -10.91 -8.93 -12.20
N LEU A 118 -11.29 -7.68 -11.94
CA LEU A 118 -12.68 -7.28 -11.72
C LEU A 118 -13.58 -7.60 -12.92
N GLU A 119 -13.08 -7.38 -14.14
CA GLU A 119 -13.80 -7.71 -15.37
C GLU A 119 -14.05 -9.22 -15.51
N LEU A 120 -13.06 -10.05 -15.20
CA LEU A 120 -13.23 -11.51 -15.21
C LEU A 120 -14.21 -11.99 -14.14
N GLU A 121 -14.19 -11.39 -12.94
CA GLU A 121 -15.16 -11.70 -11.88
C GLU A 121 -16.59 -11.34 -12.30
N ARG A 122 -16.79 -10.20 -12.97
CA ARG A 122 -18.08 -9.82 -13.55
C ARG A 122 -18.55 -10.82 -14.60
N GLN A 123 -17.66 -11.29 -15.47
CA GLN A 123 -17.98 -12.31 -16.47
C GLN A 123 -18.33 -13.65 -15.83
N GLU A 124 -17.69 -14.02 -14.72
CA GLU A 124 -18.06 -15.22 -13.94
C GLU A 124 -19.49 -15.10 -13.41
N GLU A 125 -19.82 -14.01 -12.72
CA GLU A 125 -21.14 -13.83 -12.11
C GLU A 125 -22.26 -13.72 -13.16
N GLN A 126 -22.03 -13.03 -14.29
CA GLN A 126 -22.97 -13.00 -15.40
C GLN A 126 -23.27 -14.41 -15.92
N TYR A 127 -22.24 -15.25 -16.04
CA TYR A 127 -22.39 -16.63 -16.49
C TYR A 127 -23.17 -17.49 -15.50
N ILE A 128 -22.92 -17.31 -14.19
CA ILE A 128 -23.65 -18.00 -13.12
C ILE A 128 -25.12 -17.56 -13.10
N ARG A 129 -25.40 -16.26 -13.24
CA ARG A 129 -26.76 -15.71 -13.30
C ARG A 129 -27.51 -16.23 -14.54
N GLN A 130 -26.86 -16.28 -15.70
CA GLN A 130 -27.46 -16.85 -16.92
C GLN A 130 -27.76 -18.34 -16.76
N ALA A 131 -26.81 -19.13 -16.22
CA ALA A 131 -27.02 -20.54 -15.97
C ALA A 131 -28.18 -20.77 -14.99
N ALA A 132 -28.31 -19.93 -13.95
CA ALA A 132 -29.43 -19.99 -13.01
C ALA A 132 -30.78 -19.70 -13.70
N ALA A 133 -30.83 -18.73 -14.61
CA ALA A 133 -32.01 -18.45 -15.43
C ALA A 133 -32.38 -19.62 -16.36
N GLU A 134 -31.39 -20.37 -16.84
CA GLU A 134 -31.56 -21.62 -17.58
C GLU A 134 -31.92 -22.83 -16.68
N GLY A 135 -32.09 -22.62 -15.37
CA GLY A 135 -32.42 -23.66 -14.39
C GLY A 135 -31.23 -24.50 -13.90
N LYS A 136 -30.00 -24.13 -14.27
CA LYS A 136 -28.76 -24.79 -13.83
C LYS A 136 -28.21 -24.08 -12.59
N SER A 137 -28.00 -24.82 -11.51
CA SER A 137 -27.36 -24.29 -10.30
C SER A 137 -25.85 -24.48 -10.39
N ILE A 138 -25.11 -23.38 -10.50
CA ILE A 138 -23.65 -23.36 -10.45
C ILE A 138 -23.22 -22.75 -9.10
N PRO A 139 -22.41 -23.46 -8.30
CA PRO A 139 -21.94 -22.93 -7.02
C PRO A 139 -20.98 -21.76 -7.26
N ARG A 140 -21.15 -20.69 -6.49
CA ARG A 140 -20.20 -19.57 -6.43
C ARG A 140 -18.92 -19.97 -5.73
N ARG A 141 -17.84 -19.25 -6.01
CA ARG A 141 -16.59 -19.36 -5.26
C ARG A 141 -16.73 -18.78 -3.85
N ALA A 142 -15.95 -19.31 -2.91
CA ALA A 142 -15.95 -18.84 -1.52
C ALA A 142 -15.27 -17.46 -1.36
N ASP A 143 -14.34 -17.14 -2.25
CA ASP A 143 -13.58 -15.89 -2.31
C ASP A 143 -14.16 -14.90 -3.33
N ALA A 144 -15.44 -15.07 -3.73
CA ALA A 144 -16.08 -14.19 -4.69
C ALA A 144 -16.16 -12.74 -4.17
N ASN A 145 -15.79 -11.79 -5.02
CA ASN A 145 -15.79 -10.38 -4.69
C ASN A 145 -17.23 -9.86 -4.43
N PRO A 146 -17.53 -9.36 -3.21
CA PRO A 146 -18.87 -8.92 -2.86
C PRO A 146 -19.34 -7.74 -3.72
N ALA A 147 -18.43 -6.89 -4.22
CA ALA A 147 -18.78 -5.77 -5.08
C ALA A 147 -19.39 -6.22 -6.41
N VAL A 148 -18.97 -7.38 -6.93
CA VAL A 148 -19.52 -7.95 -8.17
C VAL A 148 -20.86 -8.64 -7.93
N LEU A 149 -21.04 -9.23 -6.74
CA LEU A 149 -22.28 -9.90 -6.36
C LEU A 149 -23.44 -8.91 -6.13
N LEU A 150 -23.12 -7.72 -5.61
CA LEU A 150 -24.06 -6.66 -5.23
C LEU A 150 -24.25 -5.60 -6.32
N ALA A 151 -23.47 -5.63 -7.40
CA ALA A 151 -23.66 -4.74 -8.54
C ALA A 151 -24.88 -5.21 -9.34
N ASP A 152 -26.02 -4.57 -9.06
CA ASP A 152 -27.27 -4.68 -9.82
C ASP A 152 -27.49 -3.43 -10.67
#